data_AF-A0A355QIV4-F1
#
_entry.id   AF-A0A355QIV4-F1
#
_cell.length_a   1.000
_cell.length_b   1.000
_cell.length_c   1.000
_cell.angle_alpha   90.00
_cell.angle_beta   90.00
_cell.angle_gamma   90.00
#
_symmetry.space_group_name_H-M   'P 1'
#
loop_
_entity.id
_entity.type
_entity.pdbx_description
1 polymer ?
#
loop_
_entity_poly.entity_id
_entity_poly.type
_entity_poly.pdbx_seq_one_letter_code
_entity_poly.pdbx_strand_id
1 'polypeptide(L)'
;MTVDQVSDRDRELLELPLPELLAAARERRDRVHGSRVTYSPKVFIPLTMLCRDRCGYCTFAQPPARLAAPYLLPEEVLDIARRGASMGCHEALFTLGERPEERYPVAKDWLNRHGYNSTIDYLADVSRLVLEETGLLPHSNAGALFEDELAQLREVSASQGMMIETLRPDLDCHRGAPDKLPERRLATLEAAGRLHIPFTTGILVGIGEGRIDRIVALEAIAESHRRHGHVQEVIVQNFLPKAGTAMHAVPPCPEHAYLEAIALARLVLPDAVHVQAPPNLSDDFGPLLEAGIDDWGGVSPVTADHVNPERPWPALDRLRAETEKHGFALAPRLTLHPEFVRHPEAWLDEALRFPVMDRADAEGLGRDDPGAVFPERIEAITAEDGAEVRQIGHDSTAWYSGAPVSPADLLGGPAAAGGRLREVLDGVLEGQEAGADELLTLFAARGPEVRAVAEVADDLRRRVVGDVVTWVANRNINYT
;
A
#
# COMPACT_ATOMS: atom_id res chain seq x y z
N MET A 1 14.87 22.38 7.09
CA MET A 1 13.68 23.19 6.83
C MET A 1 13.25 23.82 8.14
N THR A 2 13.07 25.12 8.16
CA THR A 2 12.42 25.86 9.24
C THR A 2 11.33 26.71 8.63
N VAL A 3 10.46 27.28 9.46
CA VAL A 3 9.41 28.21 8.99
C VAL A 3 9.98 29.33 8.13
N ASP A 4 11.18 29.83 8.42
CA ASP A 4 11.81 30.92 7.66
C ASP A 4 12.36 30.48 6.28
N GLN A 5 12.47 29.18 6.05
CA GLN A 5 13.01 28.60 4.81
C GLN A 5 11.92 28.26 3.77
N VAL A 6 10.64 28.35 4.16
CA VAL A 6 9.49 28.07 3.27
C VAL A 6 9.46 29.09 2.13
N SER A 7 9.30 28.59 0.90
CA SER A 7 9.29 29.41 -0.31
C SER A 7 8.09 30.37 -0.36
N ASP A 8 8.23 31.53 -1.00
CA ASP A 8 7.11 32.48 -1.16
C ASP A 8 5.93 31.82 -1.91
N ARG A 9 6.25 31.00 -2.93
CA ARG A 9 5.26 30.20 -3.65
C ARG A 9 4.43 29.32 -2.71
N ASP A 10 5.08 28.59 -1.80
CA ASP A 10 4.36 27.68 -0.91
C ASP A 10 3.60 28.43 0.19
N ARG A 11 4.07 29.62 0.60
CA ARG A 11 3.28 30.51 1.45
C ARG A 11 2.01 31.02 0.77
N GLU A 12 2.08 31.35 -0.51
CA GLU A 12 0.90 31.80 -1.28
C GLU A 12 -0.20 30.74 -1.30
N LEU A 13 0.13 29.45 -1.25
CA LEU A 13 -0.85 28.37 -1.14
C LEU A 13 -1.69 28.47 0.15
N LEU A 14 -1.12 28.99 1.25
CA LEU A 14 -1.85 29.18 2.50
C LEU A 14 -2.84 30.36 2.46
N GLU A 15 -2.70 31.25 1.48
CA GLU A 15 -3.60 32.39 1.30
C GLU A 15 -4.76 32.08 0.36
N LEU A 16 -4.69 30.96 -0.39
CA LEU A 16 -5.78 30.53 -1.27
C LEU A 16 -7.01 30.10 -0.48
N PRO A 17 -8.22 30.51 -0.91
CA PRO A 17 -9.46 29.93 -0.41
C PRO A 17 -9.49 28.41 -0.65
N LEU A 18 -10.01 27.65 0.32
CA LEU A 18 -10.06 26.18 0.24
C LEU A 18 -10.62 25.65 -1.10
N PRO A 19 -11.72 26.17 -1.68
CA PRO A 19 -12.22 25.67 -2.96
C PRO A 19 -11.23 25.81 -4.13
N GLU A 20 -10.44 26.89 -4.14
CA GLU A 20 -9.42 27.12 -5.17
C GLU A 20 -8.23 26.18 -4.98
N LEU A 21 -7.84 25.94 -3.71
CA LEU A 21 -6.78 25.01 -3.36
C LEU A 21 -7.15 23.56 -3.76
N LEU A 22 -8.37 23.12 -3.46
CA LEU A 22 -8.88 21.80 -3.85
C LEU A 22 -8.93 21.67 -5.38
N ALA A 23 -9.42 22.69 -6.08
CA ALA A 23 -9.47 22.68 -7.54
C ALA A 23 -8.07 22.54 -8.17
N ALA A 24 -7.07 23.27 -7.66
CA ALA A 24 -5.70 23.18 -8.13
C ALA A 24 -5.07 21.81 -7.84
N ALA A 25 -5.34 21.23 -6.66
CA ALA A 25 -4.85 19.91 -6.29
C ALA A 25 -5.45 18.81 -7.18
N ARG A 26 -6.77 18.85 -7.42
CA ARG A 26 -7.47 17.92 -8.33
C ARG A 26 -6.93 18.03 -9.75
N GLU A 27 -6.81 19.24 -10.30
CA GLU A 27 -6.27 19.45 -11.66
C GLU A 27 -4.85 18.87 -11.79
N ARG A 28 -4.01 19.09 -10.77
CA ARG A 28 -2.66 18.51 -10.75
C ARG A 28 -2.70 16.98 -10.67
N ARG A 29 -3.53 16.39 -9.82
CA ARG A 29 -3.69 14.94 -9.70
C ARG A 29 -4.14 14.34 -11.02
N ASP A 30 -5.20 14.88 -11.63
CA ASP A 30 -5.77 14.36 -12.88
C ASP A 30 -4.75 14.44 -14.03
N ARG A 31 -3.95 15.51 -14.09
CA ARG A 31 -2.89 15.66 -15.11
C ARG A 31 -1.77 14.64 -14.96
N VAL A 32 -1.39 14.30 -13.71
CA VAL A 32 -0.22 13.47 -13.42
C VAL A 32 -0.58 11.98 -13.36
N HIS A 33 -1.69 11.66 -12.68
CA HIS A 33 -2.10 10.29 -12.33
C HIS A 33 -3.33 9.82 -13.13
N GLY A 34 -3.91 10.69 -13.95
CA GLY A 34 -5.06 10.35 -14.79
C GLY A 34 -6.31 10.03 -13.97
N SER A 35 -7.08 9.06 -14.46
CA SER A 35 -8.32 8.59 -13.84
C SER A 35 -8.13 7.36 -12.94
N ARG A 36 -6.89 7.02 -12.56
CA ARG A 36 -6.61 5.87 -11.70
C ARG A 36 -6.53 6.30 -10.24
N VAL A 37 -7.18 5.53 -9.37
CA VAL A 37 -6.99 5.63 -7.91
C VAL A 37 -6.60 4.26 -7.39
N THR A 38 -5.52 4.20 -6.61
CA THR A 38 -4.97 2.93 -6.13
C THR A 38 -5.38 2.62 -4.69
N TYR A 39 -5.17 1.36 -4.29
CA TYR A 39 -5.20 0.92 -2.90
C TYR A 39 -4.30 -0.31 -2.74
N SER A 40 -3.77 -0.55 -1.55
CA SER A 40 -2.99 -1.77 -1.26
C SER A 40 -3.85 -2.79 -0.49
N PRO A 41 -4.22 -3.96 -1.07
CA PRO A 41 -4.86 -5.02 -0.32
C PRO A 41 -3.84 -5.67 0.62
N LYS A 42 -4.03 -5.50 1.93
CA LYS A 42 -3.01 -5.87 2.93
C LYS A 42 -3.57 -6.56 4.15
N VAL A 43 -2.69 -7.25 4.89
CA VAL A 43 -2.91 -7.59 6.30
C VAL A 43 -2.07 -6.71 7.21
N PHE A 44 -2.65 -6.35 8.35
CA PHE A 44 -1.97 -5.62 9.42
C PHE A 44 -1.45 -6.63 10.45
N ILE A 45 -0.13 -6.68 10.64
CA ILE A 45 0.54 -7.56 11.59
C ILE A 45 1.13 -6.70 12.72
N PRO A 46 0.44 -6.61 13.88
CA PRO A 46 0.91 -5.82 15.02
C PRO A 46 1.98 -6.61 15.80
N LEU A 47 3.18 -6.77 15.24
CA LEU A 47 4.23 -7.65 15.76
C LEU A 47 4.50 -7.42 17.25
N THR A 48 4.49 -6.16 17.67
CA THR A 48 4.42 -5.79 19.08
C THR A 48 3.70 -4.46 19.27
N MET A 49 2.86 -4.41 20.31
CA MET A 49 2.23 -3.16 20.77
C MET A 49 3.04 -2.50 21.90
N LEU A 50 4.21 -3.04 22.28
CA LEU A 50 5.12 -2.35 23.20
C LEU A 50 5.90 -1.27 22.46
N CYS A 51 6.13 -0.12 23.09
CA CYS A 51 6.87 0.99 22.49
C CYS A 51 7.69 1.76 23.53
N ARG A 52 8.91 2.20 23.19
CA ARG A 52 9.71 3.10 24.02
C ARG A 52 9.02 4.46 24.14
N ASP A 53 8.45 4.95 23.04
CA ASP A 53 7.76 6.24 22.96
C ASP A 53 6.43 6.29 23.73
N ARG A 54 5.95 7.51 23.99
CA ARG A 54 4.70 7.82 24.69
C ARG A 54 3.89 8.90 23.98
N CYS A 55 3.61 8.71 22.70
CA CYS A 55 2.82 9.67 21.92
C CYS A 55 1.42 9.88 22.54
N GLY A 56 1.05 11.14 22.77
CA GLY A 56 -0.16 11.54 23.47
C GLY A 56 -1.47 11.23 22.75
N TYR A 57 -1.42 10.92 21.44
CA TYR A 57 -2.56 10.54 20.59
C TYR A 57 -2.61 9.04 20.28
N CYS A 58 -1.59 8.26 20.68
CA CYS A 58 -1.44 6.87 20.23
C CYS A 58 -2.09 5.88 21.18
N THR A 59 -3.01 5.05 20.66
CA THR A 59 -3.59 3.89 21.35
C THR A 59 -2.90 2.58 21.00
N PHE A 60 -2.09 2.55 19.93
CA PHE A 60 -1.39 1.34 19.51
C PHE A 60 -0.37 0.89 20.57
N ALA A 61 0.37 1.83 21.15
CA ALA A 61 1.32 1.55 22.22
C ALA A 61 0.58 1.18 23.53
N GLN A 62 0.83 -0.03 24.03
CA GLN A 62 0.25 -0.57 25.25
C GLN A 62 1.35 -0.90 26.27
N PRO A 63 1.10 -0.75 27.58
CA PRO A 63 1.99 -1.26 28.60
C PRO A 63 1.97 -2.80 28.65
N PRO A 64 3.04 -3.48 29.11
CA PRO A 64 3.08 -4.94 29.21
C PRO A 64 1.91 -5.57 29.97
N ALA A 65 1.39 -4.89 31.01
CA ALA A 65 0.27 -5.37 31.80
C ALA A 65 -1.05 -5.54 31.03
N ARG A 66 -1.14 -5.01 29.80
CA ARG A 66 -2.32 -5.14 28.92
C ARG A 66 -2.12 -6.14 27.78
N LEU A 67 -0.96 -6.78 27.70
CA LEU A 67 -0.62 -7.71 26.64
C LEU A 67 -0.42 -9.11 27.20
N ALA A 68 -0.87 -10.12 26.45
CA ALA A 68 -0.64 -11.52 26.79
C ALA A 68 0.84 -11.92 26.61
N ALA A 69 1.47 -11.39 25.56
CA ALA A 69 2.88 -11.58 25.25
C ALA A 69 3.52 -10.28 24.74
N PRO A 70 4.85 -10.10 24.89
CA PRO A 70 5.55 -8.92 24.37
C PRO A 70 5.56 -8.81 22.85
N TYR A 71 5.58 -9.93 22.13
CA TYR A 71 5.55 -10.01 20.67
C TYR A 71 4.60 -11.13 20.24
N LEU A 72 4.06 -11.04 19.02
CA LEU A 72 3.42 -12.17 18.35
C LEU A 72 4.47 -13.25 18.07
N LEU A 73 4.06 -14.51 18.19
CA LEU A 73 4.89 -15.67 17.82
C LEU A 73 4.88 -15.88 16.29
N PRO A 74 5.90 -16.57 15.73
CA PRO A 74 5.97 -16.80 14.28
C PRO A 74 4.73 -17.47 13.69
N GLU A 75 4.12 -18.42 14.40
CA GLU A 75 2.88 -19.07 14.00
C GLU A 75 1.68 -18.12 13.97
N GLU A 76 1.58 -17.18 14.91
CA GLU A 76 0.51 -16.18 14.95
C GLU A 76 0.66 -15.20 13.78
N VAL A 77 1.89 -14.82 13.47
CA VAL A 77 2.24 -13.99 12.31
C VAL A 77 1.85 -14.69 11.02
N LEU A 78 2.24 -15.96 10.85
CA LEU A 78 1.90 -16.77 9.68
C LEU A 78 0.41 -16.99 9.52
N ASP A 79 -0.34 -17.21 10.61
CA ASP A 79 -1.78 -17.39 10.56
C ASP A 79 -2.49 -16.12 10.05
N ILE A 80 -2.02 -14.93 10.46
CA ILE A 80 -2.53 -13.66 9.91
C ILE A 80 -2.18 -13.56 8.42
N ALA A 81 -0.93 -13.83 8.05
CA ALA A 81 -0.46 -13.73 6.67
C ALA A 81 -1.20 -14.69 5.74
N ARG A 82 -1.36 -15.96 6.12
CA ARG A 82 -2.08 -16.98 5.34
C ARG A 82 -3.53 -16.60 5.09
N ARG A 83 -4.23 -16.05 6.10
CA ARG A 83 -5.60 -15.53 5.93
C ARG A 83 -5.63 -14.37 4.94
N GLY A 84 -4.68 -13.43 5.05
CA GLY A 84 -4.54 -12.32 4.10
C GLY A 84 -4.35 -12.78 2.67
N ALA A 85 -3.37 -13.66 2.48
CA ALA A 85 -3.01 -14.21 1.20
C ALA A 85 -4.21 -14.95 0.57
N SER A 86 -4.95 -15.75 1.36
CA SER A 86 -6.16 -16.44 0.88
C SER A 86 -7.32 -15.52 0.48
N MET A 87 -7.28 -14.26 0.90
CA MET A 87 -8.25 -13.21 0.58
C MET A 87 -7.72 -12.24 -0.50
N GLY A 88 -6.61 -12.59 -1.15
CA GLY A 88 -6.01 -11.80 -2.23
C GLY A 88 -5.27 -10.55 -1.77
N CYS A 89 -4.76 -10.52 -0.53
CA CYS A 89 -3.80 -9.49 -0.13
C CYS A 89 -2.47 -9.68 -0.87
N HIS A 90 -1.79 -8.57 -1.15
CA HIS A 90 -0.45 -8.53 -1.70
C HIS A 90 0.60 -8.13 -0.67
N GLU A 91 0.18 -7.38 0.36
CA GLU A 91 1.06 -6.78 1.37
C GLU A 91 0.86 -7.39 2.77
N ALA A 92 1.98 -7.61 3.45
CA ALA A 92 2.04 -7.86 4.89
C ALA A 92 2.62 -6.62 5.59
N LEU A 93 1.72 -5.78 6.09
CA LEU A 93 2.09 -4.56 6.83
C LEU A 93 2.49 -4.93 8.25
N PHE A 94 3.80 -4.99 8.51
CA PHE A 94 4.32 -5.08 9.86
C PHE A 94 4.28 -3.70 10.51
N THR A 95 3.56 -3.59 11.64
CA THR A 95 3.56 -2.40 12.46
C THR A 95 3.93 -2.76 13.89
N LEU A 96 4.77 -1.93 14.50
CA LEU A 96 5.32 -2.18 15.81
C LEU A 96 5.69 -0.88 16.52
N GLY A 97 5.76 -0.93 17.84
CA GLY A 97 6.36 0.16 18.60
C GLY A 97 7.89 0.17 18.50
N GLU A 98 8.46 1.34 18.73
CA GLU A 98 9.90 1.59 18.54
C GLU A 98 10.69 1.11 19.76
N ARG A 99 11.68 0.24 19.53
CA ARG A 99 12.65 -0.26 20.52
C ARG A 99 12.08 -0.58 21.91
N PRO A 100 10.99 -1.35 22.02
CA PRO A 100 10.39 -1.65 23.32
C PRO A 100 11.38 -2.30 24.31
N GLU A 101 12.37 -3.03 23.83
CA GLU A 101 13.43 -3.68 24.62
C GLU A 101 14.30 -2.70 25.42
N GLU A 102 14.37 -1.43 25.03
CA GLU A 102 15.11 -0.41 25.78
C GLU A 102 14.32 0.13 26.99
N ARG A 103 12.99 0.05 26.93
CA ARG A 103 12.10 0.52 28.00
C ARG A 103 11.61 -0.61 28.89
N TYR A 104 11.35 -1.77 28.32
CA TYR A 104 10.66 -2.87 28.96
C TYR A 104 11.57 -4.09 29.07
N PRO A 105 12.07 -4.43 30.28
CA PRO A 105 12.87 -5.63 30.50
C PRO A 105 12.21 -6.91 29.99
N VAL A 106 10.88 -7.01 30.08
CA VAL A 106 10.14 -8.18 29.58
C VAL A 106 10.27 -8.37 28.06
N ALA A 107 10.40 -7.29 27.28
CA ALA A 107 10.63 -7.37 25.84
C ALA A 107 12.05 -7.86 25.56
N LYS A 108 13.05 -7.29 26.23
CA LYS A 108 14.45 -7.72 26.15
C LYS A 108 14.65 -9.19 26.55
N ASP A 109 14.05 -9.60 27.65
CA ASP A 109 14.10 -10.99 28.14
C ASP A 109 13.40 -11.96 27.18
N TRP A 110 12.32 -11.52 26.54
CA TRP A 110 11.64 -12.31 25.53
C TRP A 110 12.53 -12.51 24.30
N LEU A 111 13.11 -11.44 23.74
CA LEU A 111 14.03 -11.52 22.60
C LEU A 111 15.20 -12.46 22.88
N ASN A 112 15.87 -12.29 24.02
CA ASN A 112 16.99 -13.14 24.43
C ASN A 112 16.62 -14.63 24.52
N ARG A 113 15.42 -14.96 25.07
CA ARG A 113 14.95 -16.34 25.17
C ARG A 113 14.63 -16.97 23.81
N HIS A 114 14.30 -16.15 22.81
CA HIS A 114 13.99 -16.60 21.45
C HIS A 114 15.19 -16.46 20.50
N GLY A 115 16.36 -16.04 21.00
CA GLY A 115 17.60 -15.99 20.23
C GLY A 115 17.84 -14.71 19.45
N TYR A 116 17.10 -13.63 19.72
CA TYR A 116 17.21 -12.35 19.03
C TYR A 116 17.92 -11.30 19.88
N ASN A 117 18.76 -10.46 19.25
CA ASN A 117 19.44 -9.37 19.96
C ASN A 117 18.59 -8.10 20.01
N SER A 118 17.73 -7.90 19.02
CA SER A 118 16.88 -6.73 18.87
C SER A 118 15.49 -7.07 18.33
N THR A 119 14.55 -6.13 18.47
CA THR A 119 13.25 -6.21 17.80
C THR A 119 13.40 -6.30 16.28
N ILE A 120 14.43 -5.68 15.70
CA ILE A 120 14.67 -5.65 14.25
C ILE A 120 15.17 -7.00 13.73
N ASP A 121 16.02 -7.69 14.50
CA ASP A 121 16.42 -9.07 14.18
C ASP A 121 15.19 -9.97 14.07
N TYR A 122 14.28 -9.87 15.04
CA TYR A 122 13.07 -10.67 15.04
C TYR A 122 12.15 -10.30 13.87
N LEU A 123 11.97 -9.00 13.61
CA LEU A 123 11.17 -8.50 12.49
C LEU A 123 11.72 -9.01 11.14
N ALA A 124 13.04 -9.02 10.95
CA ALA A 124 13.65 -9.51 9.73
C ALA A 124 13.34 -10.99 9.49
N ASP A 125 13.44 -11.82 10.53
CA ASP A 125 13.19 -13.25 10.44
C ASP A 125 11.72 -13.59 10.18
N VAL A 126 10.78 -12.92 10.86
CA VAL A 126 9.35 -13.14 10.59
C VAL A 126 8.90 -12.54 9.25
N SER A 127 9.55 -11.47 8.78
CA SER A 127 9.28 -10.92 7.43
C SER A 127 9.70 -11.91 6.35
N ARG A 128 10.89 -12.50 6.48
CA ARG A 128 11.37 -13.57 5.59
C ARG A 128 10.42 -14.76 5.60
N LEU A 129 9.99 -15.19 6.80
CA LEU A 129 9.06 -16.30 6.96
C LEU A 129 7.72 -16.03 6.26
N VAL A 130 7.15 -14.83 6.40
CA VAL A 130 5.91 -14.44 5.70
C VAL A 130 6.09 -14.49 4.19
N LEU A 131 7.18 -13.91 3.68
CA LEU A 131 7.49 -13.90 2.26
C LEU A 131 7.61 -15.33 1.70
N GLU A 132 8.36 -16.21 2.36
CA GLU A 132 8.60 -17.58 1.88
C GLU A 132 7.36 -18.48 1.95
N GLU A 133 6.54 -18.32 2.98
CA GLU A 133 5.41 -19.22 3.25
C GLU A 133 4.08 -18.77 2.63
N THR A 134 3.96 -17.48 2.30
CA THR A 134 2.69 -16.90 1.78
C THR A 134 2.89 -16.07 0.52
N GLY A 135 4.13 -15.71 0.21
CA GLY A 135 4.50 -14.76 -0.83
C GLY A 135 4.13 -13.29 -0.53
N LEU A 136 3.31 -13.00 0.49
CA LEU A 136 2.95 -11.62 0.82
C LEU A 136 4.21 -10.77 0.96
N LEU A 137 4.20 -9.59 0.34
CA LEU A 137 5.34 -8.68 0.33
C LEU A 137 5.39 -7.93 1.67
N PRO A 138 6.44 -8.09 2.49
CA PRO A 138 6.52 -7.38 3.75
C PRO A 138 6.72 -5.88 3.52
N HIS A 139 5.95 -5.09 4.25
CA HIS A 139 6.16 -3.66 4.45
C HIS A 139 6.50 -3.41 5.91
N SER A 140 7.67 -2.84 6.18
CA SER A 140 8.08 -2.54 7.55
C SER A 140 7.73 -1.11 7.94
N ASN A 141 6.77 -0.94 8.86
CA ASN A 141 6.52 0.33 9.56
C ASN A 141 7.02 0.23 11.00
N ALA A 142 8.35 0.28 11.15
CA ALA A 142 9.08 0.03 12.39
C ALA A 142 9.60 1.31 13.10
N GLY A 143 9.15 2.48 12.66
CA GLY A 143 9.52 3.75 13.27
C GLY A 143 10.91 4.26 12.85
N ALA A 144 11.59 4.98 13.74
CA ALA A 144 12.87 5.62 13.43
C ALA A 144 14.04 4.63 13.53
N LEU A 145 14.24 3.88 12.44
CA LEU A 145 15.35 2.93 12.27
C LEU A 145 16.67 3.61 11.90
N PHE A 146 17.78 3.03 12.33
CA PHE A 146 19.13 3.42 11.90
C PHE A 146 19.44 2.83 10.52
N GLU A 147 20.49 3.33 9.88
CA GLU A 147 20.82 2.96 8.49
C GLU A 147 21.16 1.47 8.34
N ASP A 148 21.84 0.87 9.31
CA ASP A 148 22.12 -0.57 9.35
C ASP A 148 20.86 -1.42 9.51
N GLU A 149 19.92 -0.99 10.34
CA GLU A 149 18.62 -1.66 10.53
C GLU A 149 17.72 -1.56 9.29
N LEU A 150 17.70 -0.40 8.64
CA LEU A 150 17.01 -0.22 7.35
C LEU A 150 17.60 -1.16 6.29
N ALA A 151 18.93 -1.26 6.23
CA ALA A 151 19.63 -2.14 5.30
C ALA A 151 19.34 -3.62 5.58
N GLN A 152 19.30 -4.05 6.85
CA GLN A 152 18.93 -5.40 7.24
C GLN A 152 17.51 -5.75 6.77
N LEU A 153 16.54 -4.87 6.99
CA LEU A 153 15.15 -5.11 6.58
C LEU A 153 14.98 -5.05 5.05
N ARG A 154 15.84 -4.31 4.35
CA ARG A 154 15.79 -4.17 2.88
C ARG A 154 15.87 -5.51 2.16
N GLU A 155 16.56 -6.49 2.74
CA GLU A 155 16.71 -7.84 2.18
C GLU A 155 15.40 -8.65 2.22
N VAL A 156 14.44 -8.25 3.06
CA VAL A 156 13.23 -9.03 3.35
C VAL A 156 11.92 -8.24 3.23
N SER A 157 11.98 -6.91 3.06
CA SER A 157 10.81 -6.04 2.86
C SER A 157 10.87 -5.32 1.53
N ALA A 158 9.79 -5.40 0.75
CA ALA A 158 9.68 -4.73 -0.54
C ALA A 158 9.70 -3.20 -0.41
N SER A 159 9.10 -2.68 0.65
CA SER A 159 9.15 -1.26 1.02
C SER A 159 9.16 -1.09 2.54
N GLN A 160 9.51 0.10 2.99
CA GLN A 160 9.56 0.44 4.42
C GLN A 160 8.89 1.79 4.64
N GLY A 161 8.56 2.11 5.88
CA GLY A 161 7.85 3.34 6.17
C GLY A 161 7.99 3.85 7.58
N MET A 162 7.78 5.17 7.69
CA MET A 162 7.75 5.89 8.95
C MET A 162 7.11 7.27 8.73
N MET A 163 6.14 7.63 9.56
CA MET A 163 5.56 8.98 9.56
C MET A 163 6.55 10.01 10.11
N ILE A 164 6.73 11.14 9.41
CA ILE A 164 7.36 12.35 9.97
C ILE A 164 6.43 12.98 11.01
N GLU A 165 5.12 12.97 10.72
CA GLU A 165 4.03 13.62 11.46
C GLU A 165 4.12 15.15 11.47
N THR A 166 5.20 15.69 12.02
CA THR A 166 5.49 17.13 12.09
C THR A 166 6.99 17.34 12.34
N LEU A 167 7.52 18.48 11.91
CA LEU A 167 8.89 18.90 12.26
C LEU A 167 8.91 19.93 13.40
N ARG A 168 7.76 20.18 14.04
CA ARG A 168 7.65 21.05 15.19
C ARG A 168 8.09 20.31 16.47
N PRO A 169 9.21 20.68 17.12
CA PRO A 169 9.81 19.87 18.18
C PRO A 169 9.17 20.02 19.56
N ASP A 170 8.33 21.05 19.78
CA ASP A 170 7.80 21.46 21.09
C ASP A 170 6.36 21.01 21.35
N LEU A 171 5.84 20.04 20.58
CA LEU A 171 4.48 19.54 20.79
C LEU A 171 4.38 18.70 22.08
N ASP A 172 3.43 19.07 22.94
CA ASP A 172 3.14 18.34 24.19
C ASP A 172 2.85 16.86 23.96
N CYS A 173 2.24 16.51 22.82
CA CYS A 173 1.89 15.14 22.46
C CYS A 173 3.09 14.24 22.15
N HIS A 174 4.28 14.81 21.91
CA HIS A 174 5.51 14.04 21.72
C HIS A 174 6.42 14.05 22.96
N ARG A 175 5.97 14.62 24.09
CA ARG A 175 6.72 14.57 25.34
C ARG A 175 6.91 13.11 25.79
N GLY A 176 8.17 12.68 25.90
CA GLY A 176 8.50 11.28 26.23
C GLY A 176 8.44 10.33 25.04
N ALA A 177 8.48 10.87 23.81
CA ALA A 177 8.69 10.14 22.57
C ALA A 177 10.01 10.57 21.91
N PRO A 178 11.17 10.16 22.44
CA PRO A 178 12.48 10.56 21.90
C PRO A 178 12.67 10.26 20.41
N ASP A 179 11.99 9.24 19.87
CA ASP A 179 12.09 8.92 18.46
C ASP A 179 11.22 9.83 17.57
N LYS A 180 10.36 10.67 18.16
CA LYS A 180 9.59 11.72 17.45
C LYS A 180 10.37 13.02 17.24
N LEU A 181 11.62 13.10 17.69
CA LEU A 181 12.46 14.27 17.43
C LEU A 181 12.64 14.49 15.91
N PRO A 182 12.43 15.72 15.40
CA PRO A 182 12.51 16.00 13.96
C PRO A 182 13.81 15.53 13.31
N GLU A 183 14.95 15.76 13.95
CA GLU A 183 16.26 15.33 13.47
C GLU A 183 16.39 13.81 13.36
N ARG A 184 15.76 13.07 14.28
CA ARG A 184 15.79 11.60 14.29
C ARG A 184 14.95 11.05 13.14
N ARG A 185 13.77 11.61 12.91
CA ARG A 185 12.87 11.26 11.80
C ARG A 185 13.50 11.57 10.44
N LEU A 186 14.07 12.77 10.29
CA LEU A 186 14.75 13.16 9.06
C LEU A 186 15.99 12.28 8.81
N ALA A 187 16.74 11.89 9.84
CA ALA A 187 17.88 10.99 9.68
C ALA A 187 17.49 9.61 9.13
N THR A 188 16.36 9.04 9.58
CA THR A 188 15.83 7.78 9.02
C THR A 188 15.37 7.96 7.57
N LEU A 189 14.64 9.04 7.26
CA LEU A 189 14.20 9.32 5.90
C LEU A 189 15.40 9.44 4.93
N GLU A 190 16.42 10.21 5.30
CA GLU A 190 17.62 10.35 4.47
C GLU A 190 18.43 9.05 4.35
N ALA A 191 18.44 8.21 5.39
CA ALA A 191 19.10 6.91 5.33
C ALA A 191 18.37 5.95 4.37
N ALA A 192 17.03 5.93 4.40
CA ALA A 192 16.23 5.17 3.44
C ALA A 192 16.52 5.60 1.99
N GLY A 193 16.66 6.92 1.77
CA GLY A 193 17.08 7.47 0.48
C GLY A 193 18.45 6.98 0.01
N ARG A 194 19.48 7.04 0.88
CA ARG A 194 20.83 6.53 0.55
C ARG A 194 20.85 5.04 0.22
N LEU A 195 20.00 4.26 0.87
CA LEU A 195 19.87 2.82 0.67
C LEU A 195 18.97 2.43 -0.51
N HIS A 196 18.40 3.41 -1.21
CA HIS A 196 17.45 3.19 -2.32
C HIS A 196 16.26 2.32 -1.90
N ILE A 197 15.67 2.65 -0.74
CA ILE A 197 14.49 1.95 -0.22
C ILE A 197 13.25 2.75 -0.62
N PRO A 198 12.28 2.16 -1.36
CA PRO A 198 10.96 2.75 -1.56
C PRO A 198 10.31 3.00 -0.21
N PHE A 199 10.03 4.27 0.09
CA PHE A 199 9.72 4.71 1.44
C PHE A 199 8.36 5.40 1.54
N THR A 200 7.57 4.93 2.50
CA THR A 200 6.29 5.52 2.88
C THR A 200 6.49 6.48 4.04
N THR A 201 6.01 7.70 3.92
CA THR A 201 6.05 8.66 5.03
C THR A 201 4.78 9.49 5.09
N GLY A 202 4.73 10.53 5.90
CA GLY A 202 3.50 11.28 6.08
C GLY A 202 3.51 12.32 7.19
N ILE A 203 2.43 13.08 7.23
CA ILE A 203 2.15 14.10 8.26
C ILE A 203 0.87 13.73 9.02
N LEU A 204 0.77 14.22 10.26
CA LEU A 204 -0.41 14.06 11.10
C LEU A 204 -1.02 15.45 11.36
N VAL A 205 -2.31 15.57 11.10
CA VAL A 205 -3.03 16.85 11.03
C VAL A 205 -3.95 16.99 12.24
N GLY A 206 -3.84 18.07 13.00
CA GLY A 206 -4.66 18.34 14.17
C GLY A 206 -4.08 17.85 15.50
N ILE A 207 -2.76 17.66 15.59
CA ILE A 207 -2.07 17.28 16.85
C ILE A 207 -1.47 18.46 17.61
N GLY A 208 -1.67 19.68 17.12
CA GLY A 208 -1.14 20.93 17.67
C GLY A 208 -0.21 21.68 16.72
N GLU A 209 0.05 21.11 15.54
CA GLU A 209 0.78 21.77 14.45
C GLU A 209 -0.06 22.89 13.81
N GLY A 210 0.61 23.96 13.39
CA GLY A 210 0.00 25.03 12.60
C GLY A 210 0.02 24.73 11.10
N ARG A 211 -0.69 25.54 10.31
CA ARG A 211 -0.74 25.41 8.84
C ARG A 211 0.65 25.46 8.20
N ILE A 212 1.51 26.36 8.69
CA ILE A 212 2.88 26.50 8.17
C ILE A 212 3.78 25.30 8.52
N ASP A 213 3.55 24.64 9.66
CA ASP A 213 4.32 23.45 10.06
C ASP A 213 4.10 22.29 9.10
N ARG A 214 2.89 22.19 8.51
CA ARG A 214 2.55 21.21 7.48
C ARG A 214 3.39 21.41 6.23
N ILE A 215 3.51 22.64 5.76
CA ILE A 215 4.36 22.96 4.60
C ILE A 215 5.82 22.66 4.89
N VAL A 216 6.33 23.06 6.07
CA VAL A 216 7.71 22.77 6.47
C VAL A 216 8.02 21.26 6.42
N ALA A 217 7.09 20.43 6.90
CA ALA A 217 7.24 18.97 6.83
C ALA A 217 7.15 18.44 5.39
N LEU A 218 6.18 18.90 4.59
CA LEU A 218 5.99 18.49 3.20
C LEU A 218 7.17 18.89 2.30
N GLU A 219 7.68 20.11 2.42
CA GLU A 219 8.88 20.54 1.71
C GLU A 219 10.09 19.69 2.10
N ALA A 220 10.19 19.24 3.36
CA ALA A 220 11.34 18.46 3.82
C ALA A 220 11.33 17.06 3.22
N ILE A 221 10.13 16.47 3.15
CA ILE A 221 9.89 15.22 2.42
C ILE A 221 10.19 15.42 0.94
N ALA A 222 9.70 16.50 0.32
CA ALA A 222 9.92 16.82 -1.09
C ALA A 222 11.42 16.98 -1.41
N GLU A 223 12.18 17.65 -0.55
CA GLU A 223 13.63 17.83 -0.69
C GLU A 223 14.36 16.49 -0.56
N SER A 224 13.98 15.65 0.38
CA SER A 224 14.54 14.30 0.52
C SER A 224 14.27 13.45 -0.73
N HIS A 225 13.04 13.49 -1.25
CA HIS A 225 12.70 12.83 -2.51
C HIS A 225 13.45 13.42 -3.70
N ARG A 226 13.62 14.74 -3.81
CA ARG A 226 14.41 15.34 -4.90
C ARG A 226 15.88 14.91 -4.88
N ARG A 227 16.44 14.62 -3.71
CA ARG A 227 17.82 14.09 -3.58
C ARG A 227 17.94 12.63 -3.98
N HIS A 228 16.99 11.79 -3.56
CA HIS A 228 17.15 10.33 -3.59
C HIS A 228 16.12 9.58 -4.44
N GLY A 229 15.01 10.20 -4.83
CA GLY A 229 13.89 9.59 -5.59
C GLY A 229 13.04 8.58 -4.81
N HIS A 230 13.32 8.37 -3.52
CA HIS A 230 12.90 7.19 -2.77
C HIS A 230 11.50 7.25 -2.13
N VAL A 231 10.95 8.44 -1.89
CA VAL A 231 9.61 8.56 -1.27
C VAL A 231 8.57 8.19 -2.30
N GLN A 232 7.84 7.10 -2.08
CA GLN A 232 6.78 6.66 -2.99
C GLN A 232 5.44 7.31 -2.67
N GLU A 233 5.14 7.46 -1.38
CA GLU A 233 3.85 7.96 -0.92
C GLU A 233 3.98 8.82 0.33
N VAL A 234 3.10 9.81 0.43
CA VAL A 234 2.90 10.64 1.63
C VAL A 234 1.49 10.48 2.13
N ILE A 235 1.37 9.91 3.33
CA ILE A 235 0.13 9.75 4.05
C ILE A 235 -0.19 11.07 4.76
N VAL A 236 -1.32 11.67 4.42
CA VAL A 236 -1.91 12.76 5.19
C VAL A 236 -2.98 12.14 6.06
N GLN A 237 -2.75 12.13 7.37
CA GLN A 237 -3.67 11.53 8.33
C GLN A 237 -4.24 12.60 9.26
N ASN A 238 -5.55 12.56 9.53
CA ASN A 238 -6.18 13.41 10.54
C ASN A 238 -6.10 12.81 11.95
N PHE A 239 -5.97 13.67 12.95
CA PHE A 239 -6.12 13.31 14.35
C PHE A 239 -7.59 13.08 14.70
N LEU A 240 -7.85 11.95 15.36
CA LEU A 240 -9.11 11.65 16.03
C LEU A 240 -8.83 11.37 17.52
N PRO A 241 -9.60 11.94 18.46
CA PRO A 241 -9.41 11.68 19.88
C PRO A 241 -9.80 10.26 20.23
N LYS A 242 -8.98 9.62 21.06
CA LYS A 242 -9.16 8.22 21.46
C LYS A 242 -9.17 8.07 22.96
N ALA A 243 -10.10 7.26 23.46
CA ALA A 243 -10.15 6.92 24.88
C ALA A 243 -8.83 6.29 25.35
N GLY A 244 -8.39 6.65 26.56
CA GLY A 244 -7.14 6.13 27.13
C GLY A 244 -5.86 6.82 26.66
N THR A 245 -5.96 7.86 25.83
CA THR A 245 -4.82 8.69 25.42
C THR A 245 -4.76 10.01 26.21
N ALA A 246 -3.60 10.66 26.24
CA ALA A 246 -3.46 11.98 26.87
C ALA A 246 -4.28 13.04 26.13
N MET A 247 -4.52 12.85 24.82
CA MET A 247 -5.27 13.75 23.97
C MET A 247 -6.75 13.37 23.80
N HIS A 248 -7.30 12.47 24.61
CA HIS A 248 -8.70 12.03 24.49
C HIS A 248 -9.74 13.16 24.58
N ALA A 249 -9.39 14.29 25.20
CA ALA A 249 -10.26 15.46 25.36
C ALA A 249 -9.96 16.58 24.34
N VAL A 250 -8.97 16.39 23.46
CA VAL A 250 -8.67 17.34 22.38
C VAL A 250 -9.69 17.16 21.26
N PRO A 251 -10.25 18.24 20.67
CA PRO A 251 -11.17 18.11 19.54
C PRO A 251 -10.54 17.35 18.37
N PRO A 252 -11.33 16.59 17.58
CA PRO A 252 -10.83 16.00 16.35
C PRO A 252 -10.35 17.08 15.37
N CYS A 253 -9.46 16.69 14.47
CA CYS A 253 -9.04 17.56 13.37
C CYS A 253 -10.27 18.04 12.58
N PRO A 254 -10.45 19.37 12.39
CA PRO A 254 -11.53 19.88 11.56
C PRO A 254 -11.41 19.38 10.12
N GLU A 255 -12.53 19.05 9.49
CA GLU A 255 -12.59 18.53 8.13
C GLU A 255 -11.91 19.46 7.11
N HIS A 256 -12.21 20.76 7.17
CA HIS A 256 -11.59 21.74 6.26
C HIS A 256 -10.06 21.80 6.39
N ALA A 257 -9.53 21.62 7.60
CA ALA A 257 -8.08 21.61 7.84
C ALA A 257 -7.43 20.34 7.30
N TYR A 258 -8.16 19.22 7.32
CA TYR A 258 -7.71 17.96 6.75
C TYR A 258 -7.69 18.01 5.21
N LEU A 259 -8.77 18.48 4.59
CA LEU A 259 -8.85 18.65 3.13
C LEU A 259 -7.79 19.64 2.62
N GLU A 260 -7.57 20.74 3.36
CA GLU A 260 -6.48 21.68 3.07
C GLU A 260 -5.11 20.98 3.11
N ALA A 261 -4.82 20.18 4.13
CA ALA A 261 -3.54 19.50 4.25
C ALA A 261 -3.27 18.50 3.12
N ILE A 262 -4.31 17.79 2.65
CA ILE A 262 -4.22 16.88 1.50
C ILE A 262 -3.90 17.67 0.23
N ALA A 263 -4.63 18.77 -0.01
CA ALA A 263 -4.41 19.62 -1.17
C ALA A 263 -3.01 20.26 -1.17
N LEU A 264 -2.54 20.71 -0.01
CA LEU A 264 -1.17 21.19 0.18
C LEU A 264 -0.15 20.09 -0.14
N ALA A 265 -0.36 18.85 0.33
CA ALA A 265 0.54 17.75 0.02
C ALA A 265 0.66 17.54 -1.50
N ARG A 266 -0.46 17.49 -2.23
CA ARG A 266 -0.46 17.39 -3.70
C ARG A 266 0.27 18.56 -4.38
N LEU A 267 0.14 19.77 -3.86
CA LEU A 267 0.69 20.98 -4.48
C LEU A 267 2.15 21.26 -4.12
N VAL A 268 2.62 20.78 -2.97
CA VAL A 268 4.02 20.95 -2.52
C VAL A 268 4.91 19.80 -2.98
N LEU A 269 4.42 18.56 -2.92
CA LEU A 269 5.22 17.38 -3.24
C LEU A 269 5.53 17.27 -4.75
N PRO A 270 6.65 16.62 -5.11
CA PRO A 270 6.94 16.26 -6.51
C PRO A 270 5.85 15.36 -7.11
N ASP A 271 5.63 15.44 -8.42
CA ASP A 271 4.58 14.68 -9.13
C ASP A 271 4.73 13.16 -8.99
N ALA A 272 5.97 12.67 -8.82
CA ALA A 272 6.30 11.26 -8.60
C ALA A 272 5.90 10.73 -7.21
N VAL A 273 5.50 11.60 -6.26
CA VAL A 273 5.07 11.20 -4.93
C VAL A 273 3.54 11.08 -4.90
N HIS A 274 3.07 9.90 -4.55
CA HIS A 274 1.64 9.62 -4.37
C HIS A 274 1.13 10.26 -3.08
N VAL A 275 -0.12 10.72 -3.10
CA VAL A 275 -0.77 11.31 -1.92
C VAL A 275 -1.89 10.40 -1.46
N GLN A 276 -1.75 9.92 -0.23
CA GLN A 276 -2.66 8.99 0.40
C GLN A 276 -3.41 9.66 1.56
N ALA A 277 -4.70 9.36 1.70
CA ALA A 277 -5.48 9.69 2.89
C ALA A 277 -6.31 8.46 3.34
N PRO A 278 -6.21 8.00 4.60
CA PRO A 278 -6.93 6.81 5.05
C PRO A 278 -8.46 7.00 4.99
N PRO A 279 -9.21 6.20 4.21
CA PRO A 279 -10.64 6.42 4.00
C PRO A 279 -11.48 6.11 5.24
N ASN A 280 -11.00 5.25 6.15
CA ASN A 280 -11.69 4.88 7.38
C ASN A 280 -11.73 6.01 8.43
N LEU A 281 -10.88 7.03 8.30
CA LEU A 281 -10.79 8.14 9.26
C LEU A 281 -11.67 9.34 8.90
N SER A 282 -12.46 9.20 7.84
CA SER A 282 -13.52 10.14 7.44
C SER A 282 -14.86 9.40 7.37
N ASP A 283 -15.94 10.04 7.81
CA ASP A 283 -17.28 9.44 7.72
C ASP A 283 -17.77 9.41 6.24
N ASP A 284 -17.48 10.47 5.49
CA ASP A 284 -17.55 10.56 4.03
C ASP A 284 -16.14 10.74 3.46
N PHE A 285 -15.68 9.79 2.65
CA PHE A 285 -14.34 9.81 2.07
C PHE A 285 -14.32 10.27 0.60
N GLY A 286 -15.47 10.52 -0.03
CA GLY A 286 -15.55 11.11 -1.37
C GLY A 286 -14.78 12.44 -1.49
N PRO A 287 -14.93 13.39 -0.55
CA PRO A 287 -14.20 14.67 -0.56
C PRO A 287 -12.67 14.54 -0.56
N LEU A 288 -12.10 13.39 -0.17
CA LEU A 288 -10.66 13.17 -0.21
C LEU A 288 -10.15 13.10 -1.66
N LEU A 289 -10.95 12.58 -2.60
CA LEU A 289 -10.64 12.61 -4.04
C LEU A 289 -10.59 14.04 -4.57
N GLU A 290 -11.52 14.88 -4.13
CA GLU A 290 -11.56 16.31 -4.49
C GLU A 290 -10.36 17.07 -3.92
N ALA A 291 -9.79 16.61 -2.81
CA ALA A 291 -8.57 17.16 -2.23
C ALA A 291 -7.29 16.71 -2.95
N GLY A 292 -7.38 15.79 -3.91
CA GLY A 292 -6.27 15.43 -4.81
C GLY A 292 -5.48 14.18 -4.40
N ILE A 293 -6.04 13.29 -3.58
CA ILE A 293 -5.46 11.96 -3.40
C ILE A 293 -5.50 11.18 -4.71
N ASP A 294 -4.53 10.29 -4.90
CA ASP A 294 -4.54 9.28 -5.97
C ASP A 294 -4.51 7.85 -5.40
N ASP A 295 -4.51 7.73 -4.07
CA ASP A 295 -4.38 6.46 -3.36
C ASP A 295 -5.20 6.46 -2.07
N TRP A 296 -5.98 5.40 -1.86
CA TRP A 296 -6.72 5.14 -0.63
C TRP A 296 -5.87 4.50 0.47
N GLY A 297 -4.73 3.94 0.11
CA GLY A 297 -3.78 3.28 0.98
C GLY A 297 -4.08 1.82 1.26
N GLY A 298 -3.47 1.31 2.33
CA GLY A 298 -3.63 -0.08 2.76
C GLY A 298 -5.03 -0.38 3.29
N VAL A 299 -5.81 -1.18 2.58
CA VAL A 299 -7.15 -1.65 2.99
C VAL A 299 -7.12 -3.14 3.27
N SER A 300 -7.63 -3.57 4.42
CA SER A 300 -7.61 -4.99 4.81
C SER A 300 -9.00 -5.61 4.79
N PRO A 301 -9.19 -6.74 4.09
CA PRO A 301 -10.42 -7.55 4.19
C PRO A 301 -10.42 -8.48 5.42
N VAL A 302 -9.29 -8.63 6.12
CA VAL A 302 -9.10 -9.62 7.19
C VAL A 302 -8.86 -8.98 8.55
N THR A 303 -7.99 -7.99 8.62
CA THR A 303 -7.48 -7.44 9.88
C THR A 303 -8.07 -6.07 10.17
N ALA A 304 -8.32 -5.76 11.43
CA ALA A 304 -8.71 -4.42 11.84
C ALA A 304 -7.56 -3.41 11.64
N ASP A 305 -7.89 -2.13 11.61
CA ASP A 305 -6.89 -1.09 11.83
C ASP A 305 -6.49 -1.11 13.32
N HIS A 306 -5.34 -1.67 13.66
CA HIS A 306 -4.91 -1.73 15.06
C HIS A 306 -4.46 -0.36 15.61
N VAL A 307 -4.22 0.62 14.74
CA VAL A 307 -3.93 2.00 15.15
C VAL A 307 -5.22 2.75 15.45
N ASN A 308 -6.26 2.56 14.64
CA ASN A 308 -7.59 3.16 14.80
C ASN A 308 -8.69 2.07 14.88
N PRO A 309 -8.71 1.23 15.94
CA PRO A 309 -9.62 0.08 16.02
C PRO A 309 -11.10 0.45 16.02
N GLU A 310 -11.43 1.69 16.38
CA GLU A 310 -12.78 2.26 16.34
C GLU A 310 -13.23 2.69 14.92
N ARG A 311 -12.34 2.67 13.93
CA ARG A 311 -12.57 3.07 12.54
C ARG A 311 -12.25 1.89 11.59
N PRO A 312 -13.19 0.95 11.36
CA PRO A 312 -12.94 -0.20 10.50
C PRO A 312 -12.70 0.20 9.05
N TRP A 313 -11.94 -0.63 8.32
CA TRP A 313 -11.73 -0.46 6.89
C TRP A 313 -13.06 -0.44 6.13
N PRO A 314 -13.22 0.44 5.12
CA PRO A 314 -14.36 0.33 4.22
C PRO A 314 -14.31 -0.99 3.44
N ALA A 315 -15.48 -1.59 3.18
CA ALA A 315 -15.57 -2.72 2.27
C ALA A 315 -15.09 -2.32 0.86
N LEU A 316 -14.40 -3.23 0.16
CA LEU A 316 -13.85 -2.97 -1.17
C LEU A 316 -14.92 -2.52 -2.18
N ASP A 317 -16.13 -3.09 -2.11
CA ASP A 317 -17.26 -2.69 -2.97
C ASP A 317 -17.67 -1.23 -2.73
N ARG A 318 -17.64 -0.76 -1.47
CA ARG A 318 -17.93 0.64 -1.14
C ARG A 318 -16.83 1.56 -1.67
N LEU A 319 -15.56 1.15 -1.52
CA LEU A 319 -14.41 1.90 -2.03
C LEU A 319 -14.47 2.03 -3.55
N ARG A 320 -14.78 0.93 -4.25
CA ARG A 320 -14.95 0.89 -5.70
C ARG A 320 -16.09 1.78 -6.15
N ALA A 321 -17.28 1.62 -5.57
CA ALA A 321 -18.45 2.41 -5.93
C ALA A 321 -18.24 3.91 -5.76
N GLU A 322 -17.59 4.35 -4.68
CA GLU A 322 -17.31 5.79 -4.47
C GLU A 322 -16.25 6.32 -5.43
N THR A 323 -15.23 5.51 -5.75
CA THR A 323 -14.19 5.85 -6.74
C THR A 323 -14.79 6.02 -8.13
N GLU A 324 -15.62 5.06 -8.56
CA GLU A 324 -16.28 5.07 -9.87
C GLU A 324 -17.35 6.17 -9.98
N LYS A 325 -18.05 6.49 -8.89
CA LYS A 325 -18.98 7.63 -8.83
C LYS A 325 -18.31 8.96 -9.12
N HIS A 326 -17.02 9.10 -8.83
CA HIS A 326 -16.22 10.29 -9.15
C HIS A 326 -15.50 10.19 -10.51
N GLY A 327 -15.77 9.15 -11.30
CA GLY A 327 -15.19 8.98 -12.64
C GLY A 327 -13.78 8.36 -12.64
N PHE A 328 -13.34 7.75 -11.53
CA PHE A 328 -12.06 7.08 -11.43
C PHE A 328 -12.20 5.55 -11.49
N ALA A 329 -11.14 4.86 -11.87
CA ALA A 329 -11.01 3.41 -11.78
C ALA A 329 -10.21 3.03 -10.53
N LEU A 330 -10.75 2.14 -9.70
CA LEU A 330 -10.06 1.58 -8.55
C LEU A 330 -9.15 0.42 -8.99
N ALA A 331 -7.85 0.50 -8.68
CA ALA A 331 -6.87 -0.53 -9.00
C ALA A 331 -6.07 -0.99 -7.77
N PRO A 332 -5.88 -2.30 -7.56
CA PRO A 332 -4.98 -2.78 -6.51
C PRO A 332 -3.53 -2.48 -6.90
N ARG A 333 -2.73 -2.02 -5.94
CA ARG A 333 -1.27 -1.94 -6.04
C ARG A 333 -0.60 -2.90 -5.07
N LEU A 334 0.70 -3.06 -5.20
CA LEU A 334 1.52 -3.73 -4.18
C LEU A 334 1.79 -2.75 -3.02
N THR A 335 2.60 -3.18 -2.06
CA THR A 335 3.24 -2.23 -1.12
C THR A 335 4.24 -1.28 -1.80
N LEU A 336 4.47 -1.49 -3.09
CA LEU A 336 5.26 -0.65 -3.98
C LEU A 336 4.34 0.03 -4.98
N HIS A 337 4.65 1.29 -5.30
CA HIS A 337 4.08 1.96 -6.47
C HIS A 337 4.74 1.48 -7.78
N PRO A 338 4.01 1.53 -8.91
CA PRO A 338 4.48 1.03 -10.20
C PRO A 338 5.86 1.56 -10.65
N GLU A 339 6.19 2.80 -10.31
CA GLU A 339 7.45 3.49 -10.60
C GLU A 339 8.65 2.74 -10.03
N PHE A 340 8.48 2.11 -8.88
CA PHE A 340 9.53 1.34 -8.20
C PHE A 340 9.56 -0.11 -8.69
N VAL A 341 8.37 -0.69 -8.95
CA VAL A 341 8.23 -2.05 -9.49
C VAL A 341 8.89 -2.18 -10.86
N ARG A 342 8.75 -1.17 -11.72
CA ARG A 342 9.33 -1.16 -13.09
C ARG A 342 10.85 -0.92 -13.13
N HIS A 343 11.47 -0.59 -12.00
CA HIS A 343 12.92 -0.36 -11.89
C HIS A 343 13.53 -1.21 -10.75
N PRO A 344 13.37 -2.54 -10.79
CA PRO A 344 13.69 -3.41 -9.66
C PRO A 344 15.20 -3.45 -9.36
N GLU A 345 16.07 -3.25 -10.33
CA GLU A 345 17.52 -3.23 -10.11
C GLU A 345 17.99 -2.01 -9.31
N ALA A 346 17.24 -0.91 -9.36
CA ALA A 346 17.54 0.30 -8.61
C ALA A 346 16.97 0.25 -7.18
N TRP A 347 15.76 -0.29 -7.03
CA TRP A 347 14.96 -0.13 -5.83
C TRP A 347 14.81 -1.38 -4.98
N LEU A 348 15.08 -2.56 -5.51
CA LEU A 348 14.85 -3.82 -4.80
C LEU A 348 16.16 -4.55 -4.54
N ASP A 349 16.21 -5.19 -3.38
CA ASP A 349 17.19 -6.24 -3.14
C ASP A 349 16.99 -7.35 -4.18
N GLU A 350 18.07 -8.02 -4.57
CA GLU A 350 18.03 -9.07 -5.59
C GLU A 350 17.05 -10.19 -5.21
N ALA A 351 16.97 -10.54 -3.93
CA ALA A 351 16.05 -11.56 -3.42
C ALA A 351 14.57 -11.19 -3.57
N LEU A 352 14.25 -9.89 -3.65
CA LEU A 352 12.87 -9.38 -3.74
C LEU A 352 12.39 -9.13 -5.17
N ARG A 353 13.28 -9.14 -6.16
CA ARG A 353 12.91 -8.83 -7.55
C ARG A 353 11.85 -9.79 -8.11
N PHE A 354 12.07 -11.09 -7.95
CA PHE A 354 11.11 -12.09 -8.41
C PHE A 354 9.81 -12.09 -7.60
N PRO A 355 9.82 -12.11 -6.25
CA PRO A 355 8.58 -12.02 -5.47
C PRO A 355 7.71 -10.81 -5.80
N VAL A 356 8.31 -9.65 -6.06
CA VAL A 356 7.59 -8.44 -6.50
C VAL A 356 7.04 -8.63 -7.91
N MET A 357 7.85 -9.12 -8.86
CA MET A 357 7.42 -9.38 -10.25
C MET A 357 6.26 -10.37 -10.34
N ASP A 358 6.28 -11.43 -9.53
CA ASP A 358 5.25 -12.47 -9.52
C ASP A 358 3.85 -11.93 -9.14
N ARG A 359 3.83 -10.91 -8.27
CA ARG A 359 2.60 -10.22 -7.83
C ARG A 359 2.22 -9.01 -8.66
N ALA A 360 3.14 -8.53 -9.51
CA ALA A 360 2.91 -7.37 -10.35
C ALA A 360 2.20 -7.75 -11.66
N ASP A 361 1.34 -6.87 -12.15
CA ASP A 361 0.90 -6.90 -13.54
C ASP A 361 1.92 -6.21 -14.47
N ALA A 362 1.61 -6.14 -15.76
CA ALA A 362 2.51 -5.53 -16.75
C ALA A 362 2.72 -4.02 -16.57
N GLU A 363 1.87 -3.33 -15.80
CA GLU A 363 2.04 -1.91 -15.47
C GLU A 363 2.83 -1.69 -14.17
N GLY A 364 3.04 -2.74 -13.38
CA GLY A 364 3.66 -2.69 -12.05
C GLY A 364 2.65 -2.53 -10.91
N LEU A 365 1.34 -2.68 -11.19
CA LEU A 365 0.27 -2.72 -10.19
C LEU A 365 0.14 -4.12 -9.60
N GLY A 366 -0.64 -4.26 -8.53
CA GLY A 366 -0.96 -5.59 -8.00
C GLY A 366 -1.87 -6.32 -8.97
N ARG A 367 -1.64 -7.62 -9.16
CA ARG A 367 -2.53 -8.44 -10.00
C ARG A 367 -3.95 -8.46 -9.42
N ASP A 368 -4.95 -8.32 -10.28
CA ASP A 368 -6.37 -8.47 -9.91
C ASP A 368 -6.73 -9.91 -9.55
N ASP A 369 -6.02 -10.88 -10.15
CA ASP A 369 -6.03 -12.28 -9.73
C ASP A 369 -4.94 -12.49 -8.66
N PRO A 370 -5.27 -13.07 -7.50
CA PRO A 370 -4.31 -13.28 -6.43
C PRO A 370 -3.21 -14.31 -6.75
N GLY A 371 -3.30 -14.98 -7.90
CA GLY A 371 -2.32 -15.96 -8.35
C GLY A 371 -2.24 -17.20 -7.45
N ALA A 372 -1.08 -17.86 -7.50
CA ALA A 372 -0.76 -18.96 -6.60
C ALA A 372 -0.42 -18.41 -5.21
N VAL A 373 -1.42 -18.31 -4.34
CA VAL A 373 -1.26 -17.92 -2.93
C VAL A 373 -0.44 -18.97 -2.16
N PHE A 374 -0.40 -20.20 -2.69
CA PHE A 374 0.50 -21.28 -2.28
C PHE A 374 1.05 -21.96 -3.54
N PRO A 375 2.30 -21.71 -3.94
CA PRO A 375 2.86 -22.38 -5.12
C PRO A 375 2.86 -23.89 -4.90
N GLU A 376 2.51 -24.64 -5.95
CA GLU A 376 2.54 -26.11 -5.90
C GLU A 376 3.97 -26.56 -5.54
N ARG A 377 4.13 -27.17 -4.37
CA ARG A 377 5.36 -27.89 -4.06
C ARG A 377 5.18 -29.28 -4.65
N ILE A 378 6.02 -29.63 -5.61
CA ILE A 378 6.01 -30.94 -6.25
C ILE A 378 7.27 -31.70 -5.85
N GLU A 379 7.08 -32.95 -5.42
CA GLU A 379 8.13 -33.92 -5.17
C GLU A 379 8.19 -34.87 -6.37
N ALA A 380 9.37 -35.06 -6.95
CA ALA A 380 9.56 -36.08 -7.97
C ALA A 380 9.39 -37.47 -7.35
N ILE A 381 8.47 -38.26 -7.88
CA ILE A 381 8.25 -39.64 -7.46
C ILE A 381 8.29 -40.57 -8.67
N THR A 382 8.45 -41.87 -8.42
CA THR A 382 8.25 -42.89 -9.46
C THR A 382 7.15 -43.81 -8.96
N ALA A 383 5.91 -43.45 -9.26
CA ALA A 383 4.76 -44.26 -8.88
C ALA A 383 4.50 -45.41 -9.86
N GLU A 384 3.90 -46.50 -9.36
CA GLU A 384 3.52 -47.66 -10.18
C GLU A 384 2.47 -47.34 -11.26
N ASP A 385 1.74 -46.22 -11.11
CA ASP A 385 0.77 -45.70 -12.07
C ASP A 385 1.41 -44.80 -13.16
N GLY A 386 2.73 -44.58 -13.09
CA GLY A 386 3.47 -43.71 -13.99
C GLY A 386 3.47 -42.23 -13.61
N ALA A 387 2.96 -41.83 -12.44
CA ALA A 387 3.12 -40.47 -11.95
C ALA A 387 4.59 -40.18 -11.63
N GLU A 388 5.14 -39.14 -12.26
CA GLU A 388 6.53 -38.68 -12.09
C GLU A 388 6.68 -37.60 -11.01
N VAL A 389 5.56 -37.03 -10.57
CA VAL A 389 5.51 -35.97 -9.56
C VAL A 389 4.30 -36.15 -8.64
N ARG A 390 4.46 -35.77 -7.38
CA ARG A 390 3.40 -35.70 -6.38
C ARG A 390 3.39 -34.32 -5.77
N GLN A 391 2.22 -33.69 -5.75
CA GLN A 391 2.03 -32.45 -5.00
C GLN A 391 2.14 -32.74 -3.50
N ILE A 392 2.95 -31.95 -2.82
CA ILE A 392 3.16 -31.96 -1.37
C ILE A 392 2.81 -30.58 -0.81
N GLY A 393 2.42 -30.50 0.45
CA GLY A 393 2.03 -29.24 1.08
C GLY A 393 0.55 -28.90 0.86
N HIS A 394 0.27 -27.63 0.56
CA HIS A 394 -1.09 -27.12 0.41
C HIS A 394 -1.61 -27.28 -1.04
N ASP A 395 -2.93 -27.45 -1.18
CA ASP A 395 -3.59 -27.37 -2.47
C ASP A 395 -3.40 -25.97 -3.07
N SER A 396 -2.95 -25.90 -4.32
CA SER A 396 -2.79 -24.63 -5.02
C SER A 396 -4.13 -23.94 -5.18
N THR A 397 -4.14 -22.63 -4.92
CA THR A 397 -5.30 -21.78 -5.20
C THR A 397 -5.32 -21.31 -6.65
N ALA A 398 -4.27 -21.60 -7.43
CA ALA A 398 -4.15 -21.14 -8.81
C ALA A 398 -5.13 -21.89 -9.71
N TRP A 399 -5.87 -21.13 -10.51
CA TRP A 399 -6.69 -21.70 -11.56
C TRP A 399 -5.84 -22.09 -12.78
N TYR A 400 -5.99 -23.31 -13.25
CA TYR A 400 -5.54 -23.78 -14.55
C TYR A 400 -6.50 -24.85 -15.08
N SER A 401 -6.39 -25.17 -16.38
CA SER A 401 -7.25 -26.20 -16.98
C SER A 401 -7.03 -27.55 -16.29
N GLY A 402 -8.07 -28.07 -15.63
CA GLY A 402 -8.02 -29.32 -14.86
C GLY A 402 -7.82 -29.14 -13.35
N ALA A 403 -7.59 -27.92 -12.86
CA ALA A 403 -7.55 -27.64 -11.43
C ALA A 403 -8.94 -27.84 -10.79
N PRO A 404 -9.02 -28.24 -9.51
CA PRO A 404 -10.30 -28.39 -8.79
C PRO A 404 -10.94 -27.06 -8.39
N VAL A 405 -10.28 -25.94 -8.71
CA VAL A 405 -10.72 -24.57 -8.39
C VAL A 405 -11.40 -23.97 -9.61
N SER A 406 -12.46 -23.16 -9.40
CA SER A 406 -13.07 -22.36 -10.48
C SER A 406 -12.30 -21.06 -10.69
N PRO A 407 -12.25 -20.51 -11.92
CA PRO A 407 -11.62 -19.22 -12.15
C PRO A 407 -12.40 -18.12 -11.42
N ALA A 408 -11.69 -17.13 -10.89
CA ALA A 408 -12.32 -15.96 -10.29
C ALA A 408 -13.05 -15.14 -11.37
N ASP A 409 -14.24 -14.61 -11.04
CA ASP A 409 -14.90 -13.62 -11.89
C ASP A 409 -14.26 -12.25 -11.66
N LEU A 410 -13.30 -11.91 -12.52
CA LEU A 410 -12.58 -10.63 -12.48
C LEU A 410 -13.36 -9.49 -13.16
N LEU A 411 -14.44 -9.80 -13.89
CA LEU A 411 -15.12 -8.83 -14.75
C LEU A 411 -16.41 -8.28 -14.15
N GLY A 412 -16.68 -8.46 -12.85
CA GLY A 412 -17.94 -8.05 -12.21
C GLY A 412 -18.39 -6.60 -12.49
N GLY A 413 -19.71 -6.37 -12.58
CA GLY A 413 -20.31 -5.03 -12.80
C GLY A 413 -20.73 -4.71 -14.25
N PRO A 414 -21.40 -3.60 -14.54
CA PRO A 414 -21.81 -3.24 -15.90
C PRO A 414 -20.61 -2.76 -16.75
N ALA A 415 -20.68 -2.92 -18.07
CA ALA A 415 -19.68 -2.39 -18.99
C ALA A 415 -19.75 -0.86 -19.07
N ALA A 416 -18.61 -0.19 -18.99
CA ALA A 416 -18.51 1.25 -19.22
C ALA A 416 -17.17 1.58 -19.88
N ALA A 417 -17.19 2.49 -20.86
CA ALA A 417 -15.99 3.05 -21.46
C ALA A 417 -16.26 4.52 -21.84
N GLY A 418 -15.29 5.38 -21.56
CA GLY A 418 -15.31 6.80 -21.91
C GLY A 418 -14.03 7.22 -22.61
N GLY A 419 -13.94 8.51 -22.96
CA GLY A 419 -12.73 9.13 -23.51
C GLY A 419 -12.11 8.36 -24.67
N ARG A 420 -10.78 8.25 -24.66
CA ARG A 420 -10.00 7.59 -25.71
C ARG A 420 -10.42 6.13 -25.92
N LEU A 421 -10.71 5.38 -24.86
CA LEU A 421 -11.13 3.98 -25.00
C LEU A 421 -12.44 3.86 -25.78
N ARG A 422 -13.43 4.71 -25.48
CA ARG A 422 -14.69 4.73 -26.24
C ARG A 422 -14.46 4.98 -27.72
N GLU A 423 -13.64 5.99 -28.05
CA GLU A 423 -13.30 6.32 -29.44
C GLU A 423 -12.67 5.12 -30.17
N VAL A 424 -11.75 4.41 -29.51
CA VAL A 424 -11.12 3.21 -30.07
C VAL A 424 -12.14 2.10 -30.32
N LEU A 425 -13.00 1.82 -29.33
CA LEU A 425 -14.02 0.77 -29.45
C LEU A 425 -15.02 1.08 -30.58
N ASP A 426 -15.47 2.33 -30.70
CA ASP A 426 -16.40 2.76 -31.74
C ASP A 426 -15.76 2.64 -33.13
N GLY A 427 -14.50 3.07 -33.28
CA GLY A 427 -13.75 2.92 -34.53
C GLY A 427 -13.60 1.45 -34.96
N VAL A 428 -13.28 0.56 -34.03
CA VAL A 428 -13.19 -0.88 -34.32
C VAL A 428 -14.54 -1.46 -34.75
N LEU A 429 -15.65 -1.06 -34.12
CA LEU A 429 -17.00 -1.49 -34.51
C LEU A 429 -17.43 -0.99 -35.90
N GLU A 430 -16.89 0.16 -36.33
CA GLU A 430 -17.03 0.72 -37.67
C GLU A 430 -16.12 0.06 -38.72
N GLY A 431 -15.27 -0.89 -38.30
CA GLY A 431 -14.36 -1.65 -39.17
C GLY A 431 -12.98 -1.02 -39.35
N GLN A 432 -12.60 -0.06 -38.51
CA GLN A 432 -11.24 0.48 -38.48
C GLN A 432 -10.28 -0.54 -37.84
N GLU A 433 -9.09 -0.67 -38.40
CA GLU A 433 -8.03 -1.51 -37.84
C GLU A 433 -7.30 -0.75 -36.72
N ALA A 434 -7.22 -1.35 -35.53
CA ALA A 434 -6.54 -0.75 -34.39
C ALA A 434 -5.03 -0.69 -34.61
N GLY A 435 -4.46 0.52 -34.58
CA GLY A 435 -3.02 0.75 -34.59
C GLY A 435 -2.37 0.49 -33.22
N ALA A 436 -1.08 0.78 -33.11
CA ALA A 436 -0.32 0.54 -31.88
C ALA A 436 -0.88 1.32 -30.67
N ASP A 437 -1.23 2.60 -30.86
CA ASP A 437 -1.75 3.46 -29.79
C ASP A 437 -3.15 3.03 -29.34
N GLU A 438 -3.99 2.60 -30.28
CA GLU A 438 -5.29 2.01 -30.01
C GLU A 438 -5.15 0.70 -29.22
N LEU A 439 -4.25 -0.19 -29.61
CA LEU A 439 -3.98 -1.44 -28.91
C LEU A 439 -3.47 -1.20 -27.48
N LEU A 440 -2.57 -0.23 -27.29
CA LEU A 440 -2.11 0.16 -25.95
C LEU A 440 -3.27 0.67 -25.09
N THR A 441 -4.18 1.45 -25.66
CA THR A 441 -5.40 1.91 -24.96
C THR A 441 -6.25 0.72 -24.51
N LEU A 442 -6.44 -0.29 -25.38
CA LEU A 442 -7.20 -1.50 -25.05
C LEU A 442 -6.52 -2.34 -23.95
N PHE A 443 -5.19 -2.49 -23.99
CA PHE A 443 -4.45 -3.23 -22.96
C PHE A 443 -4.38 -2.50 -21.61
N ALA A 444 -4.49 -1.17 -21.62
CA ALA A 444 -4.54 -0.36 -20.40
C ALA A 444 -5.93 -0.32 -19.73
N ALA A 445 -6.96 -0.86 -20.37
CA ALA A 445 -8.32 -0.91 -19.81
C ALA A 445 -8.34 -1.61 -18.45
N ARG A 446 -9.12 -1.08 -17.50
CA ARG A 446 -9.30 -1.64 -16.15
C ARG A 446 -10.74 -1.57 -15.65
N GLY A 447 -11.11 -2.49 -14.77
CA GLY A 447 -12.46 -2.51 -14.18
C GLY A 447 -13.57 -2.60 -15.24
N PRO A 448 -14.61 -1.74 -15.19
CA PRO A 448 -15.73 -1.73 -16.15
C PRO A 448 -15.31 -1.62 -17.62
N GLU A 449 -14.13 -1.04 -17.90
CA GLU A 449 -13.58 -0.89 -19.24
C GLU A 449 -13.19 -2.23 -19.86
N VAL A 450 -12.66 -3.16 -19.07
CA VAL A 450 -12.30 -4.50 -19.57
C VAL A 450 -13.54 -5.23 -20.06
N ARG A 451 -14.66 -5.08 -19.37
CA ARG A 451 -15.94 -5.65 -19.82
C ARG A 451 -16.42 -5.00 -21.11
N ALA A 452 -16.28 -3.67 -21.26
CA ALA A 452 -16.62 -3.00 -22.51
C ALA A 452 -15.77 -3.50 -23.69
N VAL A 453 -14.46 -3.71 -23.48
CA VAL A 453 -13.56 -4.33 -24.48
C VAL A 453 -14.03 -5.76 -24.81
N ALA A 454 -14.34 -6.57 -23.80
CA ALA A 454 -14.80 -7.95 -23.98
C ALA A 454 -16.13 -8.03 -24.75
N GLU A 455 -17.10 -7.17 -24.45
CA GLU A 455 -18.40 -7.12 -25.16
C GLU A 455 -18.22 -6.78 -26.64
N VAL A 456 -17.33 -5.84 -26.98
CA VAL A 456 -16.99 -5.51 -28.37
C VAL A 456 -16.31 -6.69 -29.05
N ALA A 457 -15.35 -7.34 -28.39
CA ALA A 457 -14.69 -8.53 -28.91
C ALA A 457 -15.68 -9.68 -29.19
N ASP A 458 -16.64 -9.90 -28.28
CA ASP A 458 -17.69 -10.91 -28.41
C ASP A 458 -18.62 -10.63 -29.59
N ASP A 459 -18.99 -9.37 -29.82
CA ASP A 459 -19.79 -8.95 -30.98
C ASP A 459 -19.02 -9.15 -32.29
N LEU A 460 -17.76 -8.72 -32.37
CA LEU A 460 -16.91 -8.93 -33.55
C LEU A 460 -16.75 -10.41 -33.87
N ARG A 461 -16.44 -11.24 -32.87
CA ARG A 461 -16.36 -12.69 -32.99
C ARG A 461 -17.68 -13.26 -33.49
N ARG A 462 -18.83 -12.80 -32.99
CA ARG A 462 -20.16 -13.23 -33.44
C ARG A 462 -20.42 -12.89 -34.90
N ARG A 463 -20.07 -11.68 -35.34
CA ARG A 463 -20.21 -11.24 -36.74
C ARG A 463 -19.37 -12.09 -37.70
N VAL A 464 -18.19 -12.53 -37.27
CA VAL A 464 -17.23 -13.25 -38.13
C VAL A 464 -17.50 -14.75 -38.18
N VAL A 465 -17.74 -15.40 -37.02
CA VAL A 465 -17.84 -16.88 -36.93
C VAL A 465 -19.19 -17.41 -36.44
N GLY A 466 -20.19 -16.54 -36.20
CA GLY A 466 -21.52 -16.94 -35.72
C GLY A 466 -21.55 -17.35 -34.24
N ASP A 467 -22.56 -18.09 -33.80
CA ASP A 467 -22.69 -18.50 -32.37
C ASP A 467 -22.00 -19.84 -32.03
N VAL A 468 -21.52 -20.57 -33.03
CA VAL A 468 -20.92 -21.90 -32.83
C VAL A 468 -19.44 -21.77 -32.46
N VAL A 469 -19.09 -22.15 -31.23
CA VAL A 469 -17.70 -22.29 -30.78
C VAL A 469 -17.29 -23.76 -30.87
N THR A 470 -16.12 -24.04 -31.45
CA THR A 470 -15.58 -25.41 -31.59
C THR A 470 -14.39 -25.62 -30.64
N TRP A 471 -14.18 -26.86 -30.20
CA TRP A 471 -13.04 -27.24 -29.37
C TRP A 471 -12.44 -28.57 -29.86
N VAL A 472 -11.17 -28.81 -29.54
CA VAL A 472 -10.48 -30.07 -29.81
C VAL A 472 -10.05 -30.72 -28.50
N ALA A 473 -10.33 -32.01 -28.34
CA ALA A 473 -9.80 -32.81 -27.24
C ALA A 473 -8.32 -33.11 -27.52
N ASN A 474 -7.43 -32.27 -26.99
CA ASN A 474 -5.99 -32.42 -27.17
C ASN A 474 -5.36 -33.20 -26.00
N ARG A 475 -4.29 -33.94 -26.28
CA ARG A 475 -3.43 -34.56 -25.26
C ARG A 475 -2.00 -34.08 -25.51
N ASN A 476 -1.45 -33.32 -24.56
CA ASN A 476 -0.06 -32.91 -24.61
C ASN A 476 0.83 -34.14 -24.45
N ILE A 477 1.65 -34.43 -25.47
CA ILE A 477 2.65 -35.49 -25.42
C ILE A 477 3.98 -34.81 -25.11
N ASN A 478 4.44 -34.94 -23.87
CA ASN A 478 5.80 -34.52 -23.51
C ASN A 478 6.74 -35.66 -23.91
N TYR A 479 7.71 -35.35 -24.77
CA TYR A 479 8.84 -36.22 -25.09
C TYR A 479 10.07 -35.59 -24.46
N THR A 480 10.63 -36.24 -23.44
CA THR A 480 11.89 -35.84 -22.77
C THR A 480 13.04 -36.75 -23.17
#